data_AF-A0A4Y5Z907-F1
#
_entry.id   AF-A0A4Y5Z907-F1
#
_cell.length_a   1.000
_cell.length_b   1.000
_cell.length_c   1.000
_cell.angle_alpha   90.00
_cell.angle_beta   90.00
_cell.angle_gamma   90.00
#
_symmetry.space_group_name_H-M   'P 1'
#
loop_
_entity.id
_entity.type
_entity.pdbx_description
1 polymer ?
#
loop_
_entity_poly.entity_id
_entity_poly.type
_entity_poly.pdbx_seq_one_letter_code
_entity_poly.pdbx_strand_id
1 'polypeptide(L)'
;MVDERTIWVGRDGQRFGPYDEATLRAWIAEGKVAAHSLGWREGMAEWRPLSEILGIVVPPPMAGAMAPTLHGELPPPPDIHWVVIFLVDLFVGGLMGLVWQFMQASWIKKIDPASKATTWLVVSLCMLPVMWFAMMGMVFNSSGGAAVQIGKTMSLFGLMFLIVIASLVFRYMAYFSMARSMREKLPAYGLVPSIGGVTLFFFTTYYLQGQMTWLARWRQTGQVTPPAPKGVFWIIVAIWFGLAFLFALLVGLAALGSYQH
;
A
#
# COMPACT_ATOMS: atom_id res chain seq x y z
N MET A 1 -30.42 25.60 -36.94
CA MET A 1 -30.66 24.62 -35.86
C MET A 1 -29.29 24.20 -35.36
N VAL A 2 -28.91 24.63 -34.16
CA VAL A 2 -27.57 24.35 -33.61
C VAL A 2 -27.65 22.98 -32.98
N ASP A 3 -26.99 22.01 -33.59
CA ASP A 3 -26.86 20.67 -33.05
C ASP A 3 -25.91 20.76 -31.84
N GLU A 4 -26.45 20.72 -30.62
CA GLU A 4 -25.68 20.69 -29.38
C GLU A 4 -24.89 19.37 -29.33
N ARG A 5 -23.68 19.40 -29.91
CA ARG A 5 -22.77 18.25 -29.97
C ARG A 5 -22.23 17.94 -28.57
N THR A 6 -23.04 17.27 -27.78
CA THR A 6 -22.67 16.84 -26.45
C THR A 6 -21.87 15.54 -26.50
N ILE A 7 -20.84 15.46 -25.65
CA ILE A 7 -19.89 14.36 -25.60
C ILE A 7 -19.85 13.82 -24.17
N TRP A 8 -20.00 12.51 -24.05
CA TRP A 8 -19.82 11.75 -22.82
C TRP A 8 -18.36 11.37 -22.66
N VAL A 9 -17.82 11.42 -21.45
CA VAL A 9 -16.44 11.07 -21.11
C VAL A 9 -16.43 9.84 -20.20
N GLY A 10 -15.71 8.81 -20.60
CA GLY A 10 -15.49 7.60 -19.80
C GLY A 10 -14.26 7.75 -18.91
N ARG A 11 -14.45 7.68 -17.59
CA ARG A 11 -13.36 7.71 -16.60
C ARG A 11 -13.62 6.65 -15.52
N ASP A 12 -12.63 5.83 -15.21
CA ASP A 12 -12.70 4.78 -14.18
C ASP A 12 -13.90 3.82 -14.33
N GLY A 13 -14.30 3.53 -15.58
CA GLY A 13 -15.45 2.66 -15.89
C GLY A 13 -16.82 3.32 -15.69
N GLN A 14 -16.87 4.59 -15.31
CA GLN A 14 -18.10 5.40 -15.22
C GLN A 14 -18.17 6.40 -16.37
N ARG A 15 -19.39 6.70 -16.80
CA ARG A 15 -19.69 7.69 -17.85
C ARG A 15 -20.06 9.01 -17.19
N PHE A 16 -19.37 10.07 -17.56
CA PHE A 16 -19.60 11.43 -17.10
C PHE A 16 -20.04 12.30 -18.28
N GLY A 17 -21.05 13.13 -18.09
CA GLY A 17 -21.58 13.99 -19.15
C GLY A 17 -23.10 13.94 -19.25
N PRO A 18 -23.69 14.52 -20.31
CA PRO A 18 -23.02 15.07 -21.51
C PRO A 18 -22.32 16.42 -21.25
N TYR A 19 -21.15 16.65 -21.85
CA TYR A 19 -20.47 17.96 -21.85
C TYR A 19 -20.44 18.54 -23.26
N ASP A 20 -20.41 19.86 -23.39
CA ASP A 20 -20.20 20.52 -24.66
C ASP A 20 -18.72 20.45 -25.10
N GLU A 21 -18.50 20.49 -26.41
CA GLU A 21 -17.17 20.43 -27.01
C GLU A 21 -16.27 21.59 -26.57
N ALA A 22 -16.81 22.80 -26.36
CA ALA A 22 -16.03 23.96 -25.93
C ALA A 22 -15.47 23.78 -24.51
N THR A 23 -16.30 23.31 -23.57
CA THR A 23 -15.85 22.97 -22.21
C THR A 23 -14.81 21.86 -22.21
N LEU A 24 -14.99 20.81 -23.02
CA LEU A 24 -14.00 19.72 -23.11
C LEU A 24 -12.67 20.19 -23.69
N ARG A 25 -12.68 21.06 -24.70
CA ARG A 25 -11.46 21.68 -25.24
C ARG A 25 -10.75 22.53 -24.18
N ALA A 26 -11.49 23.31 -23.40
CA ALA A 26 -10.93 24.09 -22.29
C ALA A 26 -10.32 23.18 -21.21
N TRP A 27 -11.02 22.11 -20.80
CA TRP A 27 -10.52 21.16 -19.80
C TRP A 27 -9.31 20.35 -20.27
N ILE A 28 -9.20 20.07 -21.57
CA ILE A 28 -8.01 19.45 -22.15
C ILE A 28 -6.84 20.45 -22.16
N ALA A 29 -7.09 21.71 -22.52
CA ALA A 29 -6.07 22.77 -22.48
C ALA A 29 -5.59 23.06 -21.05
N GLU A 30 -6.48 22.98 -20.06
CA GLU A 30 -6.19 23.13 -18.64
C GLU A 30 -5.59 21.87 -17.99
N GLY A 31 -5.51 20.74 -18.70
CA GLY A 31 -5.01 19.46 -18.17
C GLY A 31 -5.95 18.74 -17.18
N LYS A 32 -7.19 19.21 -17.03
CA LYS A 32 -8.23 18.58 -16.18
C LYS A 32 -8.74 17.26 -16.76
N VAL A 33 -8.74 17.14 -18.09
CA VAL A 33 -9.13 15.93 -18.83
C VAL A 33 -8.02 15.57 -19.81
N ALA A 34 -7.57 14.32 -19.80
CA ALA A 34 -6.54 13.88 -20.74
C ALA A 34 -7.11 13.78 -22.16
N ALA A 35 -6.38 14.27 -23.16
CA ALA A 35 -6.82 14.20 -24.57
C ALA A 35 -7.04 12.74 -25.07
N HIS A 36 -6.38 11.76 -24.45
CA HIS A 36 -6.54 10.34 -24.73
C HIS A 36 -7.70 9.68 -23.96
N SER A 37 -8.46 10.44 -23.17
CA SER A 37 -9.64 9.91 -22.46
C SER A 37 -10.68 9.46 -23.47
N LEU A 38 -11.41 8.40 -23.15
CA LEU A 38 -12.45 7.89 -24.02
C LEU A 38 -13.65 8.85 -23.99
N GLY A 39 -14.03 9.34 -25.16
CA GLY A 39 -15.25 10.08 -25.38
C GLY A 39 -16.24 9.26 -26.20
N TRP A 40 -17.52 9.59 -26.08
CA TRP A 40 -18.57 9.06 -26.92
C TRP A 40 -19.58 10.15 -27.20
N ARG A 41 -20.07 10.21 -28.43
CA ARG A 41 -21.13 11.13 -28.83
C ARG A 41 -22.26 10.35 -29.46
N GLU A 42 -23.45 10.94 -29.43
CA GLU A 42 -24.62 10.35 -30.05
C GLU A 42 -24.36 10.03 -31.53
N GLY A 43 -24.67 8.79 -31.93
CA GLY A 43 -24.39 8.26 -33.27
C GLY A 43 -23.05 7.56 -33.47
N MET A 44 -22.17 7.47 -32.47
CA MET A 44 -20.97 6.61 -32.55
C MET A 44 -21.26 5.17 -32.10
N ALA A 45 -20.74 4.19 -32.84
CA ALA A 45 -20.85 2.77 -32.49
C ALA A 45 -19.96 2.39 -31.28
N GLU A 46 -18.82 3.06 -31.11
CA GLU A 46 -17.85 2.76 -30.06
C GLU A 46 -17.28 4.04 -29.43
N TRP A 47 -16.69 3.89 -28.24
CA TRP A 47 -15.97 4.97 -27.55
C TRP A 47 -14.64 5.23 -28.24
N ARG A 48 -14.31 6.50 -28.51
CA ARG A 48 -13.08 6.89 -29.21
C ARG A 48 -12.33 7.98 -28.41
N PRO A 49 -11.01 8.12 -28.54
CA PRO A 49 -10.26 9.15 -27.82
C PRO A 49 -10.81 10.56 -28.07
N LEU A 50 -10.87 11.40 -27.04
CA LEU A 50 -11.36 12.79 -27.16
C LEU A 50 -10.57 13.60 -28.19
N SER A 51 -9.27 13.34 -28.34
CA SER A 51 -8.44 13.97 -29.39
C SER A 51 -8.97 13.70 -30.79
N GLU A 52 -9.46 12.48 -31.05
CA GLU A 52 -10.04 12.09 -32.34
C GLU A 52 -11.44 12.70 -32.54
N ILE A 53 -12.24 12.76 -31.47
CA ILE A 53 -13.60 13.32 -31.52
C ILE A 53 -13.59 14.84 -31.74
N LEU A 54 -12.66 15.54 -31.09
CA LEU A 54 -12.53 17.00 -31.10
C LEU A 54 -11.61 17.51 -32.23
N GLY A 55 -11.00 16.60 -33.00
CA GLY A 55 -10.02 16.94 -34.04
C GLY A 55 -8.80 17.67 -33.49
N ILE A 56 -8.46 17.44 -32.22
CA ILE A 56 -7.25 18.01 -31.61
C ILE A 56 -6.09 17.21 -32.18
N VAL A 57 -5.34 17.84 -33.08
CA VAL A 57 -4.05 17.32 -33.52
C VAL A 57 -3.10 17.38 -32.33
N VAL A 58 -3.13 16.32 -31.52
CA VAL A 58 -2.03 16.03 -30.62
C VAL A 58 -0.88 15.64 -31.54
N PRO A 59 0.25 16.37 -31.53
CA PRO A 59 1.40 15.98 -32.34
C PRO A 59 1.67 14.49 -32.10
N PRO A 60 1.95 13.70 -33.16
CA PRO A 60 2.30 12.30 -32.98
C PRO A 60 3.40 12.25 -31.90
N PRO A 61 3.40 11.26 -31.00
CA PRO A 61 4.49 11.14 -30.05
C PRO A 61 5.76 11.02 -30.87
N MET A 62 6.51 12.13 -30.98
CA MET A 62 7.88 12.07 -31.43
C MET A 62 8.50 11.06 -30.50
N ALA A 63 8.85 9.89 -31.04
CA ALA A 63 9.69 8.93 -30.36
C ALA A 63 10.99 9.67 -30.03
N GLY A 64 11.06 10.30 -28.85
CA GLY A 64 12.16 11.19 -28.46
C GLY A 64 11.76 12.55 -27.85
N ALA A 65 10.50 13.00 -27.90
CA ALA A 65 10.09 14.19 -27.16
C ALA A 65 9.55 13.75 -25.79
N MET A 66 10.43 13.79 -24.78
CA MET A 66 10.05 13.70 -23.36
C MET A 66 8.80 14.55 -23.12
N ALA A 67 7.71 13.90 -22.70
CA ALA A 67 6.70 14.58 -21.92
C ALA A 67 7.42 15.38 -20.81
N PRO A 68 7.02 16.62 -20.51
CA PRO A 68 7.71 17.42 -19.50
C PRO A 68 7.80 16.64 -18.18
N THR A 69 9.01 16.14 -17.92
CA THR A 69 9.73 15.71 -16.70
C THR A 69 9.02 15.47 -15.36
N LEU A 70 7.71 15.21 -15.27
CA LEU A 70 7.05 14.82 -14.00
C LEU A 70 7.52 13.44 -13.48
N HIS A 71 8.05 12.57 -14.35
CA HIS A 71 8.59 11.26 -13.95
C HIS A 71 9.92 11.36 -13.17
N GLY A 72 10.64 12.47 -13.30
CA GLY A 72 11.96 12.68 -12.68
C GLY A 72 11.92 13.30 -11.28
N GLU A 73 10.84 14.02 -10.93
CA GLU A 73 10.73 14.75 -9.66
C GLU A 73 10.43 13.84 -8.46
N LEU A 74 9.70 12.74 -8.68
CA LEU A 74 9.41 11.80 -7.60
C LEU A 74 10.68 10.98 -7.25
N PRO A 75 11.10 10.94 -5.97
CA PRO A 75 12.26 10.16 -5.56
C PRO A 75 12.04 8.67 -5.86
N PRO A 76 13.08 7.92 -6.26
CA PRO A 76 12.97 6.50 -6.60
C PRO A 76 12.35 5.69 -5.43
N PRO A 77 11.14 5.13 -5.59
CA PRO A 77 10.58 4.20 -4.62
C PRO A 77 11.34 2.87 -4.61
N PRO A 78 11.31 2.13 -3.49
CA PRO A 78 11.72 0.72 -3.47
C PRO A 78 10.90 -0.10 -4.47
N ASP A 79 11.56 -0.70 -5.45
CA ASP A 79 10.95 -1.41 -6.59
C ASP A 79 10.93 -2.93 -6.42
N ILE A 80 11.53 -3.45 -5.34
CA ILE A 80 11.56 -4.89 -5.04
C ILE A 80 10.13 -5.43 -4.87
N HIS A 81 9.83 -6.54 -5.54
CA HIS A 81 8.54 -7.21 -5.43
C HIS A 81 8.30 -7.71 -3.99
N TRP A 82 7.10 -7.46 -3.44
CA TRP A 82 6.79 -7.78 -2.04
C TRP A 82 6.99 -9.25 -1.66
N VAL A 83 6.79 -10.20 -2.58
CA VAL A 83 7.06 -11.65 -2.36
C VAL A 83 8.53 -11.91 -2.06
N VAL A 84 9.44 -11.23 -2.76
CA VAL A 84 10.88 -11.42 -2.53
C VAL A 84 11.23 -11.00 -1.11
N ILE A 85 10.70 -9.86 -0.66
CA ILE A 85 10.90 -9.39 0.71
C ILE A 85 10.29 -10.37 1.71
N PHE A 86 9.09 -10.91 1.45
CA PHE A 86 8.48 -11.93 2.29
C PHE A 86 9.34 -13.20 2.41
N LEU A 87 9.89 -13.69 1.30
CA LEU A 87 10.76 -14.89 1.29
C LEU A 87 12.08 -14.64 2.02
N VAL A 88 12.70 -13.47 1.80
CA VAL A 88 13.92 -13.09 2.51
C VAL A 88 13.63 -12.91 4.00
N ASP A 89 12.51 -12.30 4.36
CA ASP A 89 12.11 -12.11 5.75
C ASP A 89 11.89 -13.46 6.45
N LEU A 90 11.26 -14.42 5.77
CA LEU A 90 11.11 -15.78 6.25
C LEU A 90 12.47 -16.47 6.45
N PHE A 91 13.40 -16.30 5.50
CA PHE A 91 14.73 -16.92 5.58
C PHE A 91 15.61 -16.32 6.68
N VAL A 92 15.52 -15.01 6.92
CA VAL A 92 16.34 -14.27 7.91
C VAL A 92 15.64 -14.15 9.27
N GLY A 93 14.49 -14.81 9.45
CA GLY A 93 13.77 -14.84 10.73
C GLY A 93 13.18 -13.49 11.16
N GLY A 94 12.70 -12.68 10.22
CA GLY A 94 12.03 -11.41 10.53
C GLY A 94 12.94 -10.18 10.65
N LEU A 95 14.27 -10.37 10.71
CA LEU A 95 15.21 -9.26 10.88
C LEU A 95 15.25 -8.33 9.67
N MET A 96 15.11 -8.89 8.46
CA MET A 96 15.08 -8.10 7.23
C MET A 96 13.86 -7.18 7.21
N GLY A 97 12.70 -7.69 7.62
CA GLY A 97 11.46 -6.94 7.77
C GLY A 97 11.63 -5.75 8.68
N LEU A 98 12.43 -5.85 9.75
CA LEU A 98 12.72 -4.73 10.65
C LEU A 98 13.50 -3.60 9.99
N VAL A 99 14.51 -3.92 9.19
CA VAL A 99 15.30 -2.94 8.43
C VAL A 99 14.44 -2.31 7.33
N TRP A 100 13.62 -3.13 6.67
CA TRP A 100 12.80 -2.69 5.53
C TRP A 100 11.79 -1.60 5.91
N GLN A 101 11.22 -1.63 7.12
CA GLN A 101 10.32 -0.58 7.63
C GLN A 101 10.97 0.80 7.58
N PHE A 102 12.26 0.88 7.93
CA PHE A 102 13.02 2.12 7.91
C PHE A 102 13.35 2.56 6.48
N MET A 103 13.61 1.62 5.56
CA MET A 103 13.79 1.95 4.15
C MET A 103 12.52 2.56 3.56
N GLN A 104 11.34 1.98 3.84
CA GLN A 104 10.04 2.52 3.44
C GLN A 104 9.81 3.92 4.03
N ALA A 105 10.02 4.10 5.34
CA ALA A 105 9.84 5.39 6.00
C ALA A 105 10.82 6.47 5.51
N SER A 106 12.06 6.08 5.22
CA SER A 106 13.07 6.99 4.69
C SER A 106 12.71 7.49 3.30
N TRP A 107 12.13 6.63 2.46
CA TRP A 107 11.61 7.06 1.17
C TRP A 107 10.40 7.98 1.31
N ILE A 108 9.46 7.68 2.20
CA ILE A 108 8.30 8.56 2.49
C ILE A 108 8.76 9.94 2.94
N LYS A 109 9.81 10.02 3.76
CA LYS A 109 10.37 11.30 4.22
C LYS A 109 10.94 12.15 3.07
N LYS A 110 11.34 11.53 1.95
CA LYS A 110 11.76 12.26 0.74
C LYS A 110 10.58 12.90 -0.01
N ILE A 111 9.37 12.34 0.12
CA ILE A 111 8.16 12.87 -0.49
C ILE A 111 7.47 13.88 0.44
N ASP A 112 7.47 13.58 1.73
CA ASP A 112 6.84 14.37 2.78
C ASP A 112 7.82 14.57 3.94
N PRO A 113 8.60 15.66 3.94
CA PRO A 113 9.55 15.98 5.00
C PRO A 113 8.90 16.16 6.39
N ALA A 114 7.60 16.47 6.44
CA ALA A 114 6.84 16.62 7.68
C ALA A 114 6.40 15.27 8.29
N SER A 115 6.62 14.16 7.58
CA SER A 115 6.20 12.83 8.03
C SER A 115 6.93 12.38 9.30
N LYS A 116 6.15 12.05 10.34
CA LYS A 116 6.66 11.55 11.63
C LYS A 116 6.84 10.02 11.66
N ALA A 117 6.62 9.32 10.54
CA ALA A 117 6.65 7.87 10.48
C ALA A 117 7.96 7.25 10.98
N THR A 118 9.11 7.81 10.59
CA THR A 118 10.42 7.34 11.05
C THR A 118 10.56 7.45 12.56
N THR A 119 10.08 8.55 13.15
CA THR A 119 10.12 8.75 14.61
C THR A 119 9.33 7.67 15.33
N TRP A 120 8.11 7.37 14.85
CA TRP A 120 7.29 6.30 15.44
C TRP A 120 7.93 4.91 15.33
N LEU A 121 8.61 4.62 14.22
CA LEU A 121 9.36 3.37 14.06
C LEU A 121 10.57 3.29 14.99
N VAL A 122 11.33 4.39 15.17
CA VAL A 122 12.45 4.43 16.12
C VAL A 122 11.95 4.21 17.55
N VAL A 123 10.89 4.89 17.95
CA VAL A 123 10.26 4.70 19.28
C VAL A 123 9.83 3.25 19.47
N SER A 124 9.13 2.67 18.49
CA SER A 124 8.70 1.26 18.51
C SER A 124 9.90 0.30 18.63
N LEU A 125 10.99 0.56 17.90
CA LEU A 125 12.18 -0.29 17.89
C LEU A 125 12.95 -0.24 19.21
N CYS A 126 13.13 0.95 19.79
CA CYS A 126 13.90 1.13 21.03
C CYS A 126 13.16 0.65 22.28
N MET A 127 11.82 0.61 22.25
CA MET A 127 11.00 0.26 23.40
C MET A 127 11.27 -1.17 23.93
N LEU A 128 11.48 -2.13 23.03
CA LEU A 128 11.75 -3.53 23.38
C LEU A 128 13.14 -3.75 24.02
N PRO A 129 14.27 -3.33 23.41
CA PRO A 129 15.59 -3.51 24.00
C PRO A 129 15.76 -2.70 25.28
N VAL A 130 15.24 -1.47 25.37
CA VAL A 130 15.30 -0.66 26.61
C VAL A 130 14.64 -1.41 27.77
N MET A 131 13.45 -1.98 27.53
CA MET A 131 12.78 -2.80 28.53
C MET A 131 13.56 -4.09 28.82
N TRP A 132 14.09 -4.77 27.81
CA TRP A 132 14.87 -5.99 28.00
C TRP A 132 16.08 -5.77 28.90
N PHE A 133 16.84 -4.68 28.68
CA PHE A 133 17.97 -4.32 29.54
C PHE A 133 17.52 -3.95 30.95
N ALA A 134 16.44 -3.20 31.11
CA ALA A 134 15.87 -2.89 32.43
C ALA A 134 15.45 -4.15 33.19
N MET A 135 14.83 -5.10 32.48
CA MET A 135 14.41 -6.39 33.03
C MET A 135 15.60 -7.27 33.42
N MET A 136 16.62 -7.37 32.57
CA MET A 136 17.85 -8.09 32.90
C MET A 136 18.52 -7.50 34.14
N GLY A 137 18.63 -6.17 34.24
CA GLY A 137 19.16 -5.52 35.45
C GLY A 137 18.37 -5.88 36.72
N MET A 138 17.04 -5.96 36.64
CA MET A 138 16.19 -6.40 37.76
C MET A 138 16.35 -7.89 38.09
N VAL A 139 16.52 -8.76 37.09
CA VAL A 139 16.73 -10.21 37.28
C VAL A 139 18.11 -10.49 37.88
N PHE A 140 19.17 -9.87 37.37
CA PHE A 140 20.53 -10.04 37.89
C PHE A 140 20.70 -9.51 39.31
N ASN A 141 19.91 -8.50 39.69
CA ASN A 141 19.89 -7.95 41.05
C ASN A 141 18.78 -8.58 41.92
N SER A 142 18.17 -9.69 41.50
CA SER A 142 17.07 -10.30 42.24
C SER A 142 17.60 -11.26 43.31
N SER A 143 17.40 -10.89 44.59
CA SER A 143 17.51 -11.81 45.72
C SER A 143 16.12 -12.18 46.25
N GLY A 144 15.93 -13.42 46.70
CA GLY A 144 14.68 -13.89 47.31
C GLY A 144 14.40 -15.37 47.08
N GLY A 145 13.52 -15.95 47.92
CA GLY A 145 13.11 -17.35 47.80
C GLY A 145 12.25 -17.64 46.56
N ALA A 146 12.07 -18.92 46.24
CA ALA A 146 11.45 -19.37 44.98
C ALA A 146 10.07 -18.76 44.69
N ALA A 147 9.19 -18.65 45.69
CA ALA A 147 7.85 -18.06 45.51
C ALA A 147 7.90 -16.58 45.09
N VAL A 148 8.85 -15.80 45.63
CA VAL A 148 9.05 -14.38 45.29
C VAL A 148 9.59 -14.24 43.86
N GLN A 149 10.48 -15.14 43.44
CA GLN A 149 11.04 -15.16 42.09
C GLN A 149 10.00 -15.50 41.03
N ILE A 150 9.11 -16.45 41.31
CA ILE A 150 7.99 -16.80 40.42
C ILE A 150 7.06 -15.61 40.24
N GLY A 151 6.64 -14.94 41.34
CA GLY A 151 5.78 -13.76 41.27
C GLY A 151 6.38 -12.61 40.45
N LYS A 152 7.66 -12.28 40.69
CA LYS A 152 8.38 -11.24 39.91
C LYS A 152 8.45 -11.60 38.43
N THR A 153 8.78 -12.85 38.12
CA THR A 153 8.91 -13.34 36.73
C THR A 153 7.57 -13.20 35.99
N MET A 154 6.46 -13.60 36.61
CA MET A 154 5.12 -13.45 36.01
C MET A 154 4.75 -11.98 35.78
N SER A 155 5.01 -11.09 36.73
CA SER A 155 4.77 -9.65 36.56
C SER A 155 5.61 -9.04 35.44
N LEU A 156 6.88 -9.44 35.30
CA LEU A 156 7.77 -8.99 34.23
C LEU A 156 7.29 -9.44 32.85
N PHE A 157 6.84 -10.70 32.72
CA PHE A 157 6.23 -11.18 31.47
C PHE A 157 4.95 -10.42 31.12
N GLY A 158 4.10 -10.12 32.11
CA GLY A 158 2.91 -9.30 31.90
C GLY A 158 3.25 -7.88 31.40
N LEU A 159 4.25 -7.24 32.01
CA LEU A 159 4.73 -5.92 31.58
C LEU A 159 5.34 -5.97 30.17
N MET A 160 6.11 -7.02 29.86
CA MET A 160 6.68 -7.23 28.53
C MET A 160 5.58 -7.37 27.48
N PHE A 161 4.50 -8.08 27.78
CA PHE A 161 3.35 -8.21 26.88
C PHE A 161 2.68 -6.86 26.59
N LEU A 162 2.42 -6.04 27.60
CA LEU A 162 1.85 -4.70 27.43
C LEU A 162 2.73 -3.80 26.56
N ILE A 163 4.05 -3.92 26.74
CA ILE A 163 5.02 -3.16 25.96
C ILE A 163 5.10 -3.64 24.51
N VAL A 164 5.02 -4.94 24.27
CA VAL A 164 4.91 -5.48 22.91
C VAL A 164 3.68 -4.90 22.23
N ILE A 165 2.52 -4.87 22.90
CA ILE A 165 1.30 -4.25 22.36
C ILE A 165 1.53 -2.76 22.05
N ALA A 166 2.07 -1.99 22.99
CA ALA A 166 2.34 -0.57 22.77
C ALA A 166 3.32 -0.36 21.59
N SER A 167 4.35 -1.18 21.47
CA SER A 167 5.30 -1.15 20.35
C SER A 167 4.61 -1.44 19.00
N LEU A 168 3.63 -2.36 18.98
CA LEU A 168 2.82 -2.66 17.80
C LEU A 168 1.95 -1.45 17.45
N VAL A 169 1.29 -0.82 18.42
CA VAL A 169 0.47 0.38 18.18
C VAL A 169 1.29 1.48 17.51
N PHE A 170 2.48 1.80 18.02
CA PHE A 170 3.37 2.79 17.38
C PHE A 170 3.77 2.41 15.96
N ARG A 171 4.01 1.11 15.72
CA ARG A 171 4.33 0.60 14.38
C ARG A 171 3.16 0.78 13.43
N TYR A 172 1.95 0.44 13.84
CA TYR A 172 0.73 0.70 13.06
C TYR A 172 0.54 2.19 12.79
N MET A 173 0.71 3.06 13.79
CA MET A 173 0.65 4.50 13.61
C MET A 173 1.64 4.99 12.54
N ALA A 174 2.86 4.45 12.50
CA ALA A 174 3.84 4.75 11.46
C ALA A 174 3.33 4.34 10.06
N TYR A 175 2.81 3.13 9.90
CA TYR A 175 2.29 2.64 8.61
C TYR A 175 1.09 3.44 8.12
N PHE A 176 0.14 3.76 9.00
CA PHE A 176 -1.01 4.60 8.65
C PHE A 176 -0.57 6.04 8.31
N SER A 177 0.45 6.57 9.00
CA SER A 177 1.05 7.87 8.65
C SER A 177 1.71 7.85 7.26
N MET A 178 2.45 6.80 6.92
CA MET A 178 3.08 6.65 5.59
C MET A 178 2.02 6.57 4.49
N ALA A 179 0.99 5.75 4.70
CA ALA A 179 -0.14 5.66 3.77
C ALA A 179 -0.87 6.98 3.60
N ARG A 180 -1.00 7.78 4.66
CA ARG A 180 -1.57 9.14 4.60
C ARG A 180 -0.71 10.06 3.75
N SER A 181 0.59 10.15 4.00
CA SER A 181 1.52 10.97 3.21
C SER A 181 1.46 10.60 1.72
N MET A 182 1.39 9.31 1.37
CA MET A 182 1.23 8.86 -0.01
C MET A 182 -0.10 9.34 -0.63
N ARG A 183 -1.23 9.22 0.08
CA ARG A 183 -2.54 9.69 -0.41
C ARG A 183 -2.59 11.21 -0.62
N GLU A 184 -1.88 11.97 0.21
CA GLU A 184 -1.89 13.44 0.14
C GLU A 184 -0.92 13.98 -0.91
N LYS A 185 0.25 13.35 -1.09
CA LYS A 185 1.31 13.88 -1.96
C LYS A 185 1.35 13.30 -3.36
N LEU A 186 0.94 12.04 -3.56
CA LEU A 186 0.95 11.42 -4.89
C LEU A 186 -0.04 12.03 -5.90
N PRO A 187 -1.21 12.58 -5.51
CA PRO A 187 -2.09 13.28 -6.44
C PRO A 187 -1.45 14.48 -7.15
N ALA A 188 -0.45 15.13 -6.53
CA ALA A 188 0.32 16.21 -7.16
C ALA A 188 1.09 15.74 -8.41
N TYR A 189 1.38 14.43 -8.51
CA TYR A 189 2.05 13.80 -9.64
C TYR A 189 1.07 13.13 -10.62
N GLY A 190 -0.24 13.41 -10.50
CA GLY A 190 -1.28 12.79 -11.33
C GLY A 190 -1.59 11.33 -10.94
N LEU A 191 -1.13 10.87 -9.78
CA LEU A 191 -1.33 9.52 -9.28
C LEU A 191 -2.42 9.48 -8.22
N VAL A 192 -3.40 8.61 -8.39
CA VAL A 192 -4.45 8.37 -7.40
C VAL A 192 -4.20 7.02 -6.73
N PRO A 193 -3.35 6.96 -5.67
CA PRO A 193 -3.04 5.72 -5.00
C PRO A 193 -4.28 5.22 -4.25
N SER A 194 -4.84 4.10 -4.71
CA SER A 194 -5.95 3.48 -4.01
C SER A 194 -5.40 2.66 -2.84
N ILE A 195 -5.22 3.27 -1.66
CA ILE A 195 -4.72 2.57 -0.46
C ILE A 195 -5.91 2.25 0.45
N GLY A 196 -6.23 0.97 0.66
CA GLY A 196 -7.32 0.53 1.52
C GLY A 196 -6.90 0.47 3.00
N GLY A 197 -7.71 1.03 3.91
CA GLY A 197 -7.41 1.01 5.35
C GLY A 197 -7.43 -0.39 5.97
N VAL A 198 -8.41 -1.22 5.61
CA VAL A 198 -8.53 -2.61 6.09
C VAL A 198 -7.38 -3.47 5.59
N THR A 199 -7.05 -3.38 4.29
CA THR A 199 -5.90 -4.11 3.72
C THR A 199 -4.59 -3.65 4.34
N LEU A 200 -4.43 -2.35 4.61
CA LEU A 200 -3.25 -1.85 5.32
C LEU A 200 -3.16 -2.39 6.75
N PHE A 201 -4.29 -2.54 7.45
CA PHE A 201 -4.30 -3.11 8.80
C PHE A 201 -3.80 -4.57 8.83
N PHE A 202 -4.25 -5.40 7.89
CA PHE A 202 -3.83 -6.81 7.84
C PHE A 202 -2.47 -7.04 7.16
N PHE A 203 -2.09 -6.17 6.22
CA PHE A 203 -0.91 -6.38 5.36
C PHE A 203 0.06 -5.19 5.39
N THR A 204 0.22 -4.51 6.52
CA THR A 204 1.01 -3.26 6.70
C THR A 204 2.24 -3.13 5.79
N THR A 205 3.28 -3.92 6.07
CA THR A 205 4.59 -3.84 5.39
C THR A 205 4.52 -4.21 3.92
N TYR A 206 3.92 -5.36 3.61
CA TYR A 206 3.92 -5.94 2.27
C TYR A 206 2.96 -5.23 1.32
N TYR A 207 1.85 -4.71 1.84
CA TYR A 207 0.89 -3.94 1.06
C TYR A 207 1.46 -2.59 0.66
N LEU A 208 2.09 -1.85 1.58
CA LEU A 208 2.80 -0.61 1.22
C LEU A 208 3.94 -0.89 0.24
N GLN A 209 4.64 -2.01 0.40
CA GLN A 209 5.64 -2.40 -0.58
C GLN A 209 5.04 -2.58 -1.97
N GLY A 210 3.91 -3.28 -2.08
CA GLY A 210 3.20 -3.44 -3.35
C GLY A 210 2.77 -2.09 -3.97
N GLN A 211 2.41 -1.09 -3.16
CA GLN A 211 2.14 0.26 -3.64
C GLN A 211 3.40 0.95 -4.17
N MET A 212 4.54 0.79 -3.50
CA MET A 212 5.83 1.35 -3.94
C MET A 212 6.34 0.68 -5.22
N THR A 213 6.18 -0.64 -5.37
CA THR A 213 6.50 -1.36 -6.61
C THR A 213 5.64 -0.88 -7.77
N TRP A 214 4.34 -0.68 -7.55
CA TRP A 214 3.44 -0.08 -8.54
C TRP A 214 3.89 1.33 -8.94
N LEU A 215 4.30 2.14 -7.97
CA LEU A 215 4.81 3.48 -8.18
C LEU A 215 6.15 3.50 -8.93
N ALA A 216 7.04 2.55 -8.63
CA ALA A 216 8.31 2.36 -9.33
C ALA A 216 8.07 2.05 -10.81
N ARG A 217 7.11 1.16 -11.09
CA ARG A 217 6.70 0.83 -12.45
C ARG A 217 6.18 2.05 -13.18
N TRP A 218 5.26 2.81 -12.59
CA TRP A 218 4.79 4.06 -13.19
C TRP A 218 5.93 5.03 -13.48
N ARG A 219 6.90 5.16 -12.56
CA ARG A 219 8.07 6.03 -12.76
C ARG A 219 8.94 5.58 -13.94
N GLN A 220 9.06 4.27 -14.15
CA GLN A 220 9.88 3.68 -15.23
C GLN A 220 9.16 3.64 -16.58
N THR A 221 7.86 3.34 -16.58
CA THR A 221 7.10 3.04 -17.81
C THR A 221 6.01 4.06 -18.15
N GLY A 222 5.69 4.98 -17.23
CA GLY A 222 4.56 5.90 -17.33
C GLY A 222 3.18 5.22 -17.20
N GLN A 223 3.12 3.89 -17.06
CA GLN A 223 1.88 3.13 -17.01
C GLN A 223 1.36 3.00 -15.58
N VAL A 224 0.06 3.24 -15.40
CA VAL A 224 -0.66 3.07 -14.12
C VAL A 224 -1.40 1.73 -14.03
N THR A 225 -1.51 1.00 -15.14
CA THR A 225 -2.13 -0.32 -15.24
C THR A 225 -1.06 -1.42 -15.27
N PRO A 226 -1.28 -2.57 -14.62
CA PRO A 226 -2.38 -2.92 -13.71
C PRO A 226 -2.33 -2.21 -12.35
N PRO A 227 -3.47 -2.08 -11.65
CA PRO A 227 -3.54 -1.41 -10.35
C PRO A 227 -2.74 -2.14 -9.28
N ALA A 228 -2.40 -1.42 -8.20
CA ALA A 228 -1.67 -1.97 -7.06
C ALA A 228 -2.37 -3.23 -6.48
N PRO A 229 -1.61 -4.22 -5.97
CA PRO A 229 -2.05 -5.62 -5.82
C PRO A 229 -2.99 -5.90 -4.63
N LYS A 230 -4.09 -5.16 -4.48
CA LYS A 230 -5.08 -5.35 -3.40
C LYS A 230 -5.70 -6.74 -3.37
N GLY A 231 -6.15 -7.23 -4.52
CA GLY A 231 -6.89 -8.49 -4.62
C GLY A 231 -6.04 -9.70 -4.23
N VAL A 232 -4.74 -9.65 -4.53
CA VAL A 232 -3.80 -10.74 -4.25
C VAL A 232 -3.74 -11.04 -2.75
N PHE A 233 -3.72 -10.02 -1.88
CA PHE A 233 -3.68 -10.22 -0.43
C PHE A 233 -4.93 -10.92 0.10
N TRP A 234 -6.13 -10.58 -0.40
CA TRP A 234 -7.36 -11.24 0.01
C TRP A 234 -7.49 -12.66 -0.55
N ILE A 235 -6.98 -12.91 -1.75
CA ILE A 235 -6.89 -14.27 -2.30
C ILE A 235 -5.99 -15.14 -1.42
N ILE A 236 -4.84 -14.63 -0.98
CA ILE A 236 -3.93 -15.34 -0.07
C ILE A 236 -4.67 -15.70 1.24
N VAL A 237 -5.42 -14.77 1.82
CA VAL A 237 -6.24 -15.05 3.01
C VAL A 237 -7.27 -16.13 2.74
N ALA A 238 -8.01 -16.02 1.65
CA ALA A 238 -9.04 -16.99 1.29
C ALA A 238 -8.45 -18.40 1.11
N ILE A 239 -7.27 -18.51 0.50
CA ILE A 239 -6.54 -19.78 0.38
C ILE A 239 -6.16 -20.32 1.75
N TRP A 240 -5.60 -19.50 2.64
CA TRP A 240 -5.23 -19.93 4.00
C TRP A 240 -6.43 -20.41 4.81
N PHE A 241 -7.56 -19.68 4.79
CA PHE A 241 -8.78 -20.11 5.47
C PHE A 241 -9.37 -21.38 4.84
N GLY A 242 -9.34 -21.50 3.51
CA GLY A 242 -9.77 -22.70 2.81
C GLY A 242 -8.94 -23.93 3.19
N LEU A 243 -7.61 -23.80 3.26
CA LEU A 243 -6.70 -24.86 3.71
C LEU A 243 -6.92 -25.22 5.17
N ALA A 244 -7.09 -24.23 6.05
CA ALA A 244 -7.37 -24.46 7.46
C ALA A 244 -8.72 -25.19 7.68
N PHE A 245 -9.75 -24.80 6.92
CA PHE A 245 -11.05 -25.47 6.93
C PHE A 245 -10.95 -26.92 6.43
N LEU A 246 -10.24 -27.14 5.32
CA LEU A 246 -10.02 -28.48 4.77
C LEU A 246 -9.23 -29.36 5.75
N PHE A 247 -8.21 -28.81 6.39
CA PHE A 247 -7.45 -29.49 7.43
C PHE A 247 -8.34 -29.87 8.63
N ALA A 248 -9.15 -28.93 9.14
CA ALA A 248 -10.09 -29.19 10.24
C ALA A 248 -11.12 -30.27 9.89
N LEU A 249 -11.63 -30.26 8.64
CA LEU A 249 -12.55 -31.27 8.14
C LEU A 249 -11.90 -32.65 8.06
N LEU A 250 -10.66 -32.74 7.57
CA LEU A 250 -9.90 -34.00 7.54
C LEU A 250 -9.63 -34.54 8.95
N VAL A 251 -9.23 -33.68 9.88
CA VAL A 251 -9.01 -34.07 11.29
C VAL A 251 -10.33 -34.52 11.94
N GLY A 252 -11.43 -33.82 11.69
CA GLY A 252 -12.75 -34.18 12.21
C GLY A 252 -13.24 -35.53 11.68
N LEU A 253 -13.09 -35.79 10.37
CA LEU A 253 -13.44 -37.08 9.76
C LEU A 253 -12.56 -38.21 10.29
N ALA A 254 -11.25 -37.98 10.46
CA ALA A 254 -10.34 -38.97 11.03
C ALA A 254 -10.70 -39.29 12.50
N ALA A 255 -11.05 -38.27 13.29
CA ALA A 255 -11.51 -38.46 14.67
C ALA A 255 -12.81 -39.27 14.72
N LEU A 256 -13.80 -38.96 13.88
CA LEU A 256 -15.07 -39.71 13.81
C LEU A 256 -14.85 -41.18 13.41
N GLY A 257 -13.95 -41.46 12.47
CA GLY A 257 -13.58 -42.83 12.10
C GLY A 257 -12.91 -43.60 13.24
N SER A 258 -12.12 -42.93 14.09
CA SER A 258 -11.48 -43.55 15.25
C SER A 258 -12.43 -43.86 16.42
N TYR A 259 -13.62 -43.23 16.47
CA TYR A 259 -14.65 -43.52 17.49
C TYR A 259 -15.54 -44.73 17.14
N GLN A 260 -15.46 -45.27 15.92
CA GLN A 260 -16.26 -46.41 15.47
C GLN A 260 -15.53 -47.76 15.51
N HIS A 261 -14.31 -47.78 16.05
CA HIS A 261 -13.50 -48.98 16.31
C HIS A 261 -13.16 -49.06 17.79
#